data_AF-A0A9R1UYP5-F1
#
_entry.id   AF-A0A9R1UYP5-F1
#
_cell.length_a   1.000
_cell.length_b   1.000
_cell.length_c   1.000
_cell.angle_alpha   90.00
_cell.angle_beta   90.00
_cell.angle_gamma   90.00
#
_symmetry.space_group_name_H-M   'P 1'
#
loop_
_entity.id
_entity.type
_entity.pdbx_description
1 polymer ?
#
loop_
_entity_poly.entity_id
_entity_poly.type
_entity_poly.pdbx_seq_one_letter_code
_entity_poly.pdbx_strand_id
1 'polypeptide(L)'
;MNANQSLLGQLLMLTANLVVNLSGMVGTSVGSRTDVSFDTKTGNFTKYNVGISFFNPNLIAAFTLNDKGDTLTALQDYIVKPLTNTTVSA
;
A
#
# COMPACT_ATOMS: atom_id res chain seq x y z
N MET A 1 -15.07 -11.26 -38.62
CA MET A 1 -14.82 -9.94 -38.00
C MET A 1 -13.42 -9.49 -38.36
N ASN A 2 -13.21 -8.24 -38.76
CA ASN A 2 -11.84 -7.74 -38.98
C ASN A 2 -11.14 -7.48 -37.62
N ALA A 3 -9.81 -7.45 -37.61
CA ALA A 3 -9.03 -7.27 -36.38
C ALA A 3 -9.43 -6.01 -35.59
N ASN A 4 -9.82 -4.93 -36.28
CA ASN A 4 -10.27 -3.68 -35.66
C ASN A 4 -11.61 -3.85 -34.92
N GLN A 5 -12.55 -4.63 -35.46
CA GLN A 5 -13.82 -4.94 -34.80
C GLN A 5 -13.62 -5.81 -33.55
N SER A 6 -12.62 -6.70 -33.55
CA SER A 6 -12.27 -7.50 -32.37
C SER A 6 -11.57 -6.65 -31.28
N LEU A 7 -10.71 -5.71 -31.69
CA LEU A 7 -10.02 -4.80 -30.77
C LEU A 7 -11.00 -3.81 -30.11
N LEU A 8 -11.93 -3.25 -30.88
CA LEU A 8 -13.02 -2.41 -30.37
C LEU A 8 -13.92 -3.16 -29.39
N GLY A 9 -14.26 -4.42 -29.68
CA GLY A 9 -15.03 -5.28 -28.76
C GLY A 9 -14.30 -5.54 -27.45
N GLN A 10 -12.98 -5.77 -27.47
CA GLN A 10 -12.16 -5.95 -26.27
C GLN A 10 -12.05 -4.66 -25.44
N LEU A 11 -11.91 -3.50 -26.08
CA LEU A 11 -11.88 -2.20 -25.39
C LEU A 11 -13.21 -1.90 -24.69
N LEU A 12 -14.34 -2.15 -25.36
CA LEU A 12 -15.67 -1.96 -24.78
C LEU A 12 -15.95 -2.88 -23.58
N MET A 13 -15.40 -4.10 -23.59
CA MET A 13 -15.46 -5.01 -22.43
C MET A 13 -14.58 -4.56 -21.26
N LEU A 14 -13.45 -3.91 -21.52
CA LEU A 14 -12.61 -3.30 -20.48
C LEU A 14 -13.33 -2.12 -19.81
N THR A 15 -14.15 -1.38 -20.56
CA THR A 15 -14.99 -0.27 -20.05
C THR A 15 -16.20 -0.76 -19.23
N ALA A 16 -16.54 -2.05 -19.27
CA ALA A 16 -17.71 -2.59 -18.59
C ALA A 16 -17.42 -2.92 -17.12
N ASN A 17 -17.72 -1.98 -16.21
CA ASN A 17 -17.66 -2.16 -14.75
C ASN A 17 -16.30 -2.67 -14.22
N LEU A 18 -15.20 -2.20 -14.79
CA LEU A 18 -13.86 -2.54 -14.33
C LEU A 18 -13.40 -1.58 -13.22
N VAL A 19 -12.82 -2.14 -12.17
CA VAL A 19 -12.06 -1.38 -11.16
C VAL A 19 -10.57 -1.58 -11.40
N VAL A 20 -9.86 -0.50 -11.67
CA VAL A 20 -8.39 -0.47 -11.83
C VAL A 20 -7.76 -0.22 -10.47
N ASN A 21 -6.74 -1.00 -10.11
CA ASN A 21 -6.02 -0.88 -8.85
C ASN A 21 -4.54 -0.58 -9.14
N LEU A 22 -4.01 0.46 -8.52
CA LEU A 22 -2.62 0.85 -8.62
C LEU A 22 -2.02 0.94 -7.21
N SER A 23 -0.88 0.29 -7.00
CA SER A 23 -0.12 0.41 -5.76
C SER A 23 1.35 0.65 -6.04
N GLY A 24 1.99 1.35 -5.11
CA GLY A 24 3.40 1.70 -5.20
C GLY A 24 4.00 1.92 -3.82
N MET A 25 5.28 1.62 -3.69
CA MET A 25 6.04 1.84 -2.48
C MET A 25 7.47 2.24 -2.83
N VAL A 26 8.03 3.18 -2.08
CA VAL A 26 9.42 3.62 -2.23
C VAL A 26 10.01 3.89 -0.85
N GLY A 27 11.31 3.66 -0.71
CA GLY A 27 12.06 3.96 0.51
C GLY A 27 12.80 2.76 1.09
N THR A 28 13.80 3.04 1.91
CA THR A 28 14.68 2.04 2.56
C THR A 28 14.56 2.13 4.09
N SER A 29 14.98 3.25 4.68
CA SER A 29 14.83 3.54 6.12
C SER A 29 13.54 4.30 6.43
N VAL A 30 13.09 5.16 5.52
CA VAL A 30 11.76 5.79 5.57
C VAL A 30 11.03 5.39 4.31
N GLY A 31 9.92 4.69 4.47
CA GLY A 31 9.07 4.19 3.40
C GLY A 31 7.83 5.03 3.22
N SER A 32 7.40 5.22 1.98
CA SER A 32 6.07 5.73 1.65
C SER A 32 5.36 4.73 0.74
N ARG A 33 4.08 4.50 1.00
CA ARG A 33 3.22 3.59 0.27
C ARG A 33 1.94 4.29 -0.15
N THR A 34 1.47 3.97 -1.35
CA THR A 34 0.18 4.44 -1.87
C THR A 34 -0.56 3.31 -2.54
N ASP A 35 -1.86 3.18 -2.29
CA ASP A 35 -2.75 2.23 -2.98
C ASP A 35 -4.04 2.95 -3.39
N VAL A 36 -4.34 3.01 -4.68
CA VAL A 36 -5.48 3.73 -5.25
C VAL A 36 -6.32 2.79 -6.11
N SER A 37 -7.64 2.91 -6.03
CA SER A 37 -8.59 2.16 -6.86
C SER A 37 -9.51 3.12 -7.61
N PHE A 38 -9.69 2.91 -8.91
CA PHE A 38 -10.53 3.73 -9.79
C PHE A 38 -11.60 2.88 -10.47
N ASP A 39 -12.86 3.25 -10.28
CA ASP A 39 -14.00 2.63 -10.93
C ASP A 39 -14.29 3.33 -12.27
N THR A 40 -14.07 2.62 -13.37
CA THR A 40 -14.26 3.14 -14.72
C THR A 40 -15.72 3.37 -15.10
N LYS A 41 -16.67 2.74 -14.38
CA LYS A 41 -18.11 2.93 -14.60
C LYS A 41 -18.58 4.27 -14.05
N THR A 42 -18.18 4.58 -12.82
CA THR A 42 -18.61 5.79 -12.12
C THR A 42 -17.65 6.96 -12.31
N GLY A 43 -16.44 6.70 -12.81
CA GLY A 43 -15.38 7.70 -12.95
C GLY A 43 -14.79 8.15 -11.62
N ASN A 44 -14.97 7.38 -10.55
CA ASN A 44 -14.59 7.77 -9.19
C ASN A 44 -13.47 6.92 -8.63
N PHE A 45 -12.65 7.53 -7.77
CA PHE A 45 -11.76 6.78 -6.89
C PHE A 45 -12.58 6.10 -5.79
N THR A 46 -12.54 4.78 -5.77
CA THR A 46 -13.24 3.96 -4.77
C THR A 46 -12.39 3.72 -3.53
N LYS A 47 -11.06 3.84 -3.65
CA LYS A 47 -10.10 3.70 -2.56
C LYS A 47 -8.91 4.63 -2.76
N TYR A 48 -8.46 5.28 -1.69
CA TYR A 48 -7.09 5.81 -1.58
C TYR A 48 -6.54 5.50 -0.19
N ASN A 49 -5.43 4.77 -0.17
CA ASN A 49 -4.65 4.50 1.02
C ASN A 49 -3.29 5.14 0.86
N VAL A 50 -2.81 5.81 1.90
CA VAL A 50 -1.46 6.38 1.96
C VAL A 50 -0.81 5.99 3.28
N GLY A 51 0.43 5.53 3.21
CA GLY A 51 1.17 5.10 4.39
C GLY A 51 2.58 5.66 4.40
N ILE A 52 3.07 5.92 5.61
CA ILE A 52 4.46 6.22 5.90
C ILE A 52 4.99 5.20 6.90
N SER A 53 6.22 4.79 6.74
CA SER A 53 6.90 3.87 7.65
C SER A 53 8.32 4.33 7.95
N PHE A 54 8.75 4.07 9.17
CA PHE A 54 10.07 4.35 9.69
C PHE A 54 10.67 3.05 10.18
N PHE A 55 11.79 2.66 9.58
CA PHE A 55 12.56 1.49 9.94
C PHE A 55 13.86 1.94 10.58
N ASN A 56 13.93 1.82 11.90
CA ASN A 56 15.16 1.98 12.67
C ASN A 56 15.56 0.64 13.30
N PRO A 57 16.85 0.39 13.57
CA PRO A 57 17.31 -0.88 14.15
C PRO A 57 16.73 -1.24 15.53
N ASN A 58 16.06 -0.29 16.18
CA ASN A 58 15.48 -0.41 17.51
C ASN A 58 13.97 -0.17 17.53
N LEU A 59 13.39 0.30 16.43
CA LEU A 59 11.99 0.73 16.36
C LEU A 59 11.51 0.65 14.91
N ILE A 60 10.38 -0.03 14.72
CA ILE A 60 9.60 0.05 13.48
C ILE A 60 8.30 0.77 13.82
N ALA A 61 8.00 1.83 13.10
CA ALA A 61 6.75 2.57 13.24
C ALA A 61 6.12 2.80 11.87
N ALA A 62 4.81 2.64 11.76
CA ALA A 62 4.08 2.89 10.52
C ALA A 62 2.73 3.52 10.80
N PHE A 63 2.33 4.41 9.90
CA PHE A 63 1.04 5.08 9.92
C PHE A 63 0.42 4.96 8.53
N THR A 64 -0.82 4.49 8.47
CA THR A 64 -1.56 4.35 7.22
C THR A 64 -2.92 4.99 7.37
N LEU A 65 -3.21 5.93 6.48
CA LEU A 65 -4.55 6.46 6.28
C LEU A 65 -5.22 5.63 5.19
N ASN A 66 -6.34 4.98 5.52
CA ASN A 66 -7.05 4.04 4.66
C ASN A 66 -8.39 4.61 4.20
N ASP A 67 -8.90 4.02 3.12
CA ASP A 67 -10.28 4.15 2.67
C ASP A 67 -10.73 5.59 2.64
N LYS A 68 -10.05 6.36 1.82
CA LYS A 68 -10.38 7.75 1.61
C LYS A 68 -10.16 8.67 2.83
N GLY A 69 -9.34 8.26 3.78
CA GLY A 69 -9.17 9.03 5.01
C GLY A 69 -10.09 8.61 6.14
N ASP A 70 -10.97 7.64 5.92
CA ASP A 70 -11.98 7.24 6.88
C ASP A 70 -11.34 6.55 8.11
N THR A 71 -10.23 5.83 7.91
CA THR A 71 -9.57 5.07 8.99
C THR A 71 -8.07 5.34 9.05
N LEU A 72 -7.57 5.72 10.23
CA LEU A 72 -6.13 5.78 10.52
C LEU A 72 -5.70 4.51 11.27
N THR A 73 -4.71 3.81 10.72
CA THR A 73 -4.03 2.68 11.36
C THR A 73 -2.63 3.11 11.78
N ALA A 74 -2.27 2.83 13.02
CA ALA A 74 -0.92 3.02 13.54
C ALA A 74 -0.36 1.69 14.03
N LEU A 75 0.92 1.44 13.72
CA LEU A 75 1.67 0.28 14.16
C LEU A 75 3.00 0.75 14.75
N GLN A 76 3.35 0.23 15.93
CA GLN A 76 4.59 0.57 16.61
C GLN A 76 5.16 -0.66 17.30
N ASP A 77 6.32 -1.12 16.81
CA ASP A 77 7.03 -2.28 17.33
C ASP A 77 8.43 -1.87 17.82
N TYR A 78 8.70 -2.11 19.10
CA TYR A 78 10.01 -1.87 19.72
C TYR A 78 10.88 -3.13 19.62
N ILE A 79 12.07 -3.00 19.03
CA ILE A 79 13.05 -4.09 18.96
C ILE A 79 13.97 -3.99 20.17
N VAL A 80 13.71 -4.82 21.18
CA VAL A 80 14.58 -4.97 22.34
C VAL A 80 15.75 -5.88 21.97
N LYS A 81 16.96 -5.32 21.87
CA LYS A 81 18.18 -6.12 21.70
C LYS A 81 18.55 -6.75 23.05
N PRO A 82 18.65 -8.09 23.18
CA PRO A 82 19.15 -8.70 24.40
C PRO A 82 20.59 -8.26 24.63
N LEU A 83 20.88 -7.70 25.80
CA LEU A 83 22.25 -7.42 26.22
C LEU A 83 22.91 -8.76 26.59
N THR A 84 23.61 -9.39 25.65
CA THR A 84 24.51 -10.50 25.99
C THR A 84 25.72 -9.92 26.70
N ASN A 85 25.70 -9.93 28.04
CA ASN A 85 26.87 -9.89 28.92
C ASN A 85 26.45 -10.40 30.31
N THR A 86 26.31 -11.72 30.43
CA THR A 86 26.30 -12.40 31.74
C THR A 86 27.60 -13.17 31.89
N THR A 87 28.63 -12.49 32.38
CA THR A 87 29.72 -13.17 33.09
C THR A 87 29.40 -13.03 34.57
N VAL A 88 28.92 -14.11 35.18
CA VAL A 88 28.82 -14.21 36.64
C VAL A 88 30.05 -14.95 37.13
N SER A 89 30.84 -14.29 37.99
CA SER A 89 31.87 -14.92 38.79
C SER A 89 31.75 -14.43 40.22
N ALA A 90 31.40 -15.34 41.12
CA ALA A 90 31.64 -15.27 42.56
C ALA A 90 31.88 -16.70 43.04
#